data_AF-A0A7V5WP68-F1
#
_entry.id   AF-A0A7V5WP68-F1
#
_cell.length_a   1.000
_cell.length_b   1.000
_cell.length_c   1.000
_cell.angle_alpha   90.00
_cell.angle_beta   90.00
_cell.angle_gamma   90.00
#
_symmetry.space_group_name_H-M   'P 1'
#
loop_
_entity.id
_entity.type
_entity.pdbx_description
1 polymer ?
#
loop_
_entity_poly.entity_id
_entity_poly.type
_entity_poly.pdbx_seq_one_letter_code
_entity_poly.pdbx_strand_id
1 'polypeptide(L)' 'MQSSNYFWTPEAKSALVIAFLASDEDVEYFAKKYELSESLIKDWINQFLEAGKKGFNQ' A
#
# COMPACT_ATOMS: atom_id res chain seq x y z
N MET A 1 -14.89 8.17 -19.43
CA MET A 1 -13.60 8.12 -18.73
C MET A 1 -13.92 8.20 -17.24
N GLN A 2 -13.99 7.06 -16.55
CA GLN A 2 -14.24 7.01 -15.11
C GLN A 2 -13.00 6.45 -14.44
N SER A 3 -12.43 7.24 -13.53
CA SER A 3 -11.19 6.99 -12.80
C SER A 3 -11.39 5.87 -11.79
N SER A 4 -10.96 4.65 -12.13
CA SER A 4 -11.12 3.45 -11.31
C SER A 4 -10.14 3.42 -10.12
N ASN A 5 -10.26 4.36 -9.18
CA ASN A 5 -9.50 4.34 -7.92
C ASN A 5 -10.27 3.61 -6.79
N TYR A 6 -11.24 2.75 -7.13
CA TYR A 6 -12.26 2.24 -6.21
C TYR A 6 -11.87 0.95 -5.47
N PHE A 7 -10.68 0.37 -5.70
CA PHE A 7 -10.32 -0.94 -5.12
C PHE A 7 -9.55 -0.87 -3.80
N TRP A 8 -8.88 0.25 -3.48
CA TRP A 8 -8.01 0.35 -2.31
C TRP A 8 -8.47 1.46 -1.37
N THR A 9 -9.29 1.10 -0.38
CA THR A 9 -9.68 2.01 0.71
C THR A 9 -8.46 2.35 1.59
N PRO A 10 -8.50 3.46 2.34
CA PRO A 10 -7.46 3.81 3.30
C PRO A 10 -7.16 2.68 4.30
N GLU A 11 -8.21 1.98 4.74
CA GLU A 11 -8.09 0.82 5.60
C GLU A 11 -7.40 -0.36 4.90
N ALA A 12 -7.75 -0.65 3.64
CA ALA A 12 -7.11 -1.73 2.88
C ALA A 12 -5.62 -1.45 2.62
N LYS A 13 -5.27 -0.20 2.26
CA LYS A 13 -3.87 0.22 2.06
C LYS A 13 -3.07 0.07 3.35
N SER A 14 -3.61 0.55 4.47
CA SER A 14 -2.93 0.44 5.76
C SER A 14 -2.80 -1.01 6.23
N ALA A 15 -3.82 -1.85 6.04
CA ALA A 15 -3.72 -3.28 6.35
C ALA A 15 -2.64 -3.97 5.51
N LEU A 16 -2.54 -3.62 4.23
CA LEU A 16 -1.52 -4.17 3.32
C LEU A 16 -0.10 -3.71 3.72
N VAL A 17 0.09 -2.44 4.05
CA VAL A 17 1.39 -1.94 4.54
C VAL A 17 1.76 -2.59 5.88
N ILE A 18 0.81 -2.76 6.80
CA ILE A 18 1.07 -3.46 8.07
C ILE A 18 1.46 -4.92 7.82
N ALA A 19 0.76 -5.60 6.91
CA ALA A 19 1.10 -6.97 6.51
C ALA A 19 2.49 -7.04 5.88
N PHE A 20 2.86 -6.07 5.04
CA PHE A 20 4.21 -5.97 4.48
C PHE A 20 5.26 -5.78 5.58
N LEU A 21 5.06 -4.83 6.49
CA LEU A 21 6.01 -4.54 7.58
C LEU A 21 6.13 -5.67 8.61
N ALA A 22 5.10 -6.51 8.73
CA ALA A 22 5.12 -7.71 9.57
C ALA A 22 5.73 -8.93 8.85
N SER A 23 5.79 -8.90 7.52
CA SER A 23 6.49 -9.88 6.70
C SER A 23 7.95 -9.50 6.56
N ASP A 24 8.84 -10.49 6.58
CA ASP A 24 10.25 -10.33 6.17
C ASP A 24 10.40 -10.55 4.65
N GLU A 25 9.39 -10.12 3.87
CA GLU A 25 9.31 -10.32 2.42
C GLU A 25 9.84 -9.08 1.68
N ASP A 26 10.60 -9.28 0.60
CA ASP A 26 11.02 -8.17 -0.26
C ASP A 26 9.83 -7.51 -0.97
N VAL A 27 9.96 -6.19 -1.22
CA VAL A 27 8.96 -5.39 -1.94
C VAL A 27 8.64 -6.01 -3.31
N GLU A 28 9.62 -6.58 -4.01
CA GLU A 28 9.39 -7.21 -5.32
C GLU A 28 8.50 -8.45 -5.21
N TYR A 29 8.74 -9.31 -4.20
CA TYR A 29 7.94 -10.50 -3.97
C TYR A 29 6.52 -10.12 -3.56
N PHE A 30 6.40 -9.14 -2.66
CA PHE A 30 5.12 -8.63 -2.19
C PHE A 30 4.33 -7.95 -3.32
N ALA A 31 4.99 -7.17 -4.18
CA ALA A 31 4.42 -6.58 -5.38
C ALA A 31 3.81 -7.63 -6.31
N LYS A 32 4.56 -8.70 -6.60
CA LYS A 32 4.08 -9.81 -7.44
C LYS A 32 2.88 -10.53 -6.80
N LYS A 33 2.93 -10.77 -5.49
CA LYS A 33 1.88 -11.47 -4.73
C LYS A 33 0.53 -10.75 -4.75
N TYR A 34 0.55 -9.42 -4.72
CA TYR A 34 -0.67 -8.59 -4.72
C TYR A 34 -0.96 -7.95 -6.09
N GLU A 35 -0.20 -8.29 -7.13
CA GLU A 35 -0.29 -7.70 -8.47
C GLU A 35 -0.20 -6.16 -8.46
N LEU A 36 0.63 -5.63 -7.56
CA LEU A 36 0.87 -4.20 -7.39
C LEU A 36 2.22 -3.80 -7.99
N SER A 37 2.36 -2.54 -8.37
CA SER A 37 3.67 -2.00 -8.73
C SER A 37 4.51 -1.75 -7.47
N GLU A 38 5.80 -2.07 -7.52
CA GLU A 38 6.73 -1.81 -6.41
C GLU A 38 6.74 -0.33 -5.99
N SER A 39 6.69 0.58 -6.96
CA SER A 39 6.62 2.02 -6.70
C SER A 39 5.38 2.43 -5.91
N LEU A 40 4.25 1.75 -6.13
CA LEU A 40 3.00 2.01 -5.44
C LEU A 40 3.06 1.52 -3.98
N ILE A 41 3.67 0.35 -3.76
CA ILE A 41 3.89 -0.17 -2.41
C ILE A 41 4.84 0.74 -1.64
N LYS A 42 5.94 1.17 -2.26
CA LYS A 42 6.91 2.11 -1.65
C LYS A 42 6.24 3.44 -1.29
N ASP A 43 5.42 3.98 -2.19
CA ASP A 43 4.61 5.18 -1.94
C ASP A 43 3.68 5.00 -0.73
N TRP A 44 2.96 3.87 -0.66
CA TRP A 44 2.08 3.60 0.48
C TRP A 44 2.82 3.40 1.79
N ILE A 45 3.97 2.71 1.78
CA ILE A 45 4.83 2.57 2.95
C ILE A 45 5.28 3.95 3.41
N ASN A 46 5.74 4.80 2.50
CA ASN A 46 6.21 6.14 2.83
C ASN A 46 5.08 7.00 3.44
N GLN A 47 3.90 7.05 2.81
CA GLN A 47 2.73 7.74 3.36
C GLN A 47 2.32 7.23 4.75
N PHE A 48 2.40 5.91 4.97
CA PHE A 48 2.09 5.30 6.25
C PHE A 48 3.14 5.60 7.33
N LEU A 49 4.43 5.67 6.97
CA LEU A 49 5.49 6.05 7.91
C LEU A 49 5.43 7.54 8.27
N GLU A 50 5.08 8.40 7.32
CA GLU A 50 4.99 9.84 7.54
C GLU A 50 3.76 10.26 8.34
N ALA A 51 2.58 9.69 8.03
CA ALA A 51 1.30 10.15 8.58
C ALA A 51 0.41 9.03 9.15
N GLY A 52 0.89 7.79 9.18
CA GLY A 52 0.09 6.64 9.58
C GLY A 52 -1.13 6.46 8.68
N LYS A 53 -2.24 5.99 9.27
CA LYS A 53 -3.52 5.83 8.56
C LYS A 53 -4.07 7.14 7.97
N LYS A 54 -3.65 8.31 8.50
CA LYS A 54 -4.10 9.61 7.99
C LYS A 54 -3.51 9.94 6.62
N GLY A 55 -2.37 9.35 6.26
CA GLY A 55 -1.74 9.54 4.95
C GLY A 55 -2.60 9.04 3.79
N PHE A 56 -3.49 8.07 4.03
CA PHE A 56 -4.35 7.51 3.00
C PHE A 56 -5.72 8.19 2.86
N ASN A 57 -6.05 9.17 3.69
CA ASN A 57 -7.40 9.72 3.83
C ASN A 57 -7.64 10.97 2.95
N GLN A 58 -7.07 10.99 1.73
CA GLN A 58 -7.18 12.11 0.78
C GLN A 58 -8.35 11.97 -0.20
#